data_AF-A7SJN0-F1
#
_entry.id   AF-A7SJN0-F1
#
_cell.length_a   1.000
_cell.length_b   1.000
_cell.length_c   1.000
_cell.angle_alpha   90.00
_cell.angle_beta   90.00
_cell.angle_gamma   90.00
#
_symmetry.space_group_name_H-M   'P 1'
#
loop_
_entity.id
_entity.type
_entity.pdbx_description
1 polymer ?
#
loop_
_entity_poly.entity_id
_entity_poly.type
_entity_poly.pdbx_seq_one_letter_code
_entity_poly.pdbx_strand_id
1 'polypeptide(L)'
;MPPKRSKAKTSSEARSCSSSRFSTLKVTERSSVRAFVEKNKLKFAPGKGFYQLTKPETIHFHKEIVVRRKSDGLFATGEEIRTILNIPKETAKFKLDQGKLDDFDVFVQSTSYNRVLLPDTEFLYDTEEAAAEVENAEDTAPPTKRPKATMGTAGASSMSDVKEIVFSFDTTGSMYPCLAQVRKHVEKTVGRLLSELKGVRISIFAHGDYQDKEATYDTKWIEFSSDKKKITDFVKNVSSTCGYDSDECYELLIINHFACVLGDDKVRTQLTWTPGSQRALVMIGDANPHPPSYHLNTQKINWREEAKKLYEELGVRIYSIQCLGYGGAESFYRQLADITCGWHLKLDQFASIVDFLMAICYREQGLDSLQVFEDEVRGRGSGMNRNLHKLFDTLSGRTTAYTAPAVDAAGLTPVNPSRFQILDVDERVDIRTFVQKNDLIFKPGKGFFEFTKAEKISDKKEVVLVDKVTGDMFTGREACDLIGAGGSGRIKPASLEKWRVFVQSTSYNRVLMPGTGFLYEVDSDH
;
A
#
# COMPACT_ATOMS: atom_id res chain seq x y z
N MET A 1 18.72 -37.60 -42.54
CA MET A 1 18.98 -36.31 -41.88
C MET A 1 18.69 -36.46 -40.39
N PRO A 2 19.54 -35.93 -39.50
CA PRO A 2 19.55 -36.27 -38.07
C PRO A 2 18.47 -35.53 -37.27
N PRO A 3 18.12 -36.01 -36.06
CA PRO A 3 17.13 -35.39 -35.20
C PRO A 3 17.66 -34.06 -34.62
N LYS A 4 16.75 -33.07 -34.55
CA LYS A 4 17.01 -31.75 -33.95
C LYS A 4 17.42 -31.92 -32.48
N ARG A 5 18.61 -31.40 -32.15
CA ARG A 5 19.12 -31.26 -30.78
C ARG A 5 18.13 -30.48 -29.91
N SER A 6 17.81 -31.05 -28.76
CA SER A 6 17.24 -30.37 -27.60
C SER A 6 18.17 -29.23 -27.16
N LYS A 7 17.66 -27.99 -27.06
CA LYS A 7 18.36 -26.92 -26.33
C LYS A 7 18.26 -27.23 -24.83
N ALA A 8 19.42 -27.46 -24.22
CA ALA A 8 19.57 -27.60 -22.78
C ALA A 8 19.18 -26.30 -22.06
N LYS A 9 18.58 -26.45 -20.88
CA LYS A 9 18.37 -25.40 -19.87
C LYS A 9 19.71 -24.73 -19.56
N THR A 10 19.80 -23.43 -19.78
CA THR A 10 20.93 -22.61 -19.34
C THR A 10 20.84 -22.42 -17.82
N SER A 11 21.79 -23.00 -17.09
CA SER A 11 22.09 -22.65 -15.70
C SER A 11 22.55 -21.19 -15.62
N SER A 12 22.12 -20.45 -14.60
CA SER A 12 22.56 -19.08 -14.36
C SER A 12 24.01 -19.06 -13.86
N GLU A 13 24.96 -18.97 -14.79
CA GLU A 13 26.41 -18.88 -14.48
C GLU A 13 26.77 -17.58 -13.72
N ALA A 14 27.81 -17.63 -12.88
CA ALA A 14 28.46 -16.45 -12.32
C ALA A 14 28.84 -15.47 -13.44
N ARG A 15 28.29 -14.26 -13.37
CA ARG A 15 28.66 -13.20 -14.32
C ARG A 15 29.91 -12.52 -13.79
N SER A 16 31.03 -12.67 -14.50
CA SER A 16 32.15 -11.73 -14.35
C SER A 16 31.62 -10.34 -14.66
N CYS A 17 31.73 -9.41 -13.71
CA CYS A 17 31.30 -8.05 -13.96
C CYS A 17 32.50 -7.25 -14.49
N SER A 18 32.27 -6.39 -15.48
CA SER A 18 33.33 -5.51 -16.00
C SER A 18 33.94 -4.72 -14.85
N SER A 19 35.27 -4.62 -14.81
CA SER A 19 35.99 -3.80 -13.82
C SER A 19 35.57 -2.33 -13.86
N SER A 20 34.84 -1.90 -14.90
CA SER A 20 34.26 -0.57 -15.06
C SER A 20 32.95 -0.33 -14.31
N ARG A 21 32.30 -1.36 -13.72
CA ARG A 21 31.03 -1.17 -12.97
C ARG A 21 31.23 -0.47 -11.64
N PHE A 22 32.37 -0.67 -10.98
CA PHE A 22 32.59 -0.19 -9.62
C PHE A 22 33.75 0.78 -9.52
N SER A 23 33.48 1.98 -9.01
CA SER A 23 34.50 2.90 -8.52
C SER A 23 34.87 2.53 -7.08
N THR A 24 36.15 2.21 -6.84
CA THR A 24 36.67 1.86 -5.50
C THR A 24 37.21 3.10 -4.81
N LEU A 25 36.74 3.38 -3.60
CA LEU A 25 37.15 4.52 -2.79
C LEU A 25 37.65 4.07 -1.41
N LYS A 26 38.72 4.69 -0.92
CA LYS A 26 39.25 4.42 0.42
C LYS A 26 38.55 5.25 1.49
N VAL A 27 38.15 4.59 2.57
CA VAL A 27 37.55 5.20 3.75
C VAL A 27 38.67 5.57 4.72
N THR A 28 39.00 6.86 4.79
CA THR A 28 40.10 7.36 5.65
C THR A 28 39.65 7.71 7.07
N GLU A 29 38.35 7.93 7.27
CA GLU A 29 37.78 8.31 8.56
C GLU A 29 36.40 7.69 8.77
N ARG A 30 36.03 7.51 10.04
CA ARG A 30 34.73 6.96 10.43
C ARG A 30 33.65 7.91 9.97
N SER A 31 32.88 7.51 8.97
CA SER A 31 31.88 8.37 8.34
C SER A 31 30.65 7.55 7.95
N SER A 32 29.49 8.19 7.84
CA SER A 32 28.33 7.51 7.26
C SER A 32 28.51 7.40 5.74
N VAL A 33 27.91 6.38 5.12
CA VAL A 33 27.87 6.24 3.64
C VAL A 33 27.47 7.55 2.99
N ARG A 34 26.48 8.26 3.56
CA ARG A 34 26.06 9.56 3.07
C ARG A 34 27.19 10.59 3.07
N ALA A 35 27.84 10.81 4.21
CA ALA A 35 28.92 11.79 4.32
C ALA A 35 30.09 11.42 3.40
N PHE A 36 30.38 10.14 3.27
CA PHE A 36 31.45 9.63 2.42
C PHE A 36 31.17 9.85 0.92
N VAL A 37 29.96 9.55 0.46
CA VAL A 37 29.53 9.77 -0.94
C VAL A 37 29.50 11.26 -1.28
N GLU A 38 28.99 12.10 -0.37
CA GLU A 38 28.98 13.57 -0.53
C GLU A 38 30.41 14.14 -0.60
N LYS A 39 31.33 13.71 0.28
CA LYS A 39 32.74 14.12 0.29
C LYS A 39 33.47 13.76 -1.01
N ASN A 40 33.13 12.62 -1.60
CA ASN A 40 33.74 12.15 -2.86
C ASN A 40 32.99 12.63 -4.11
N LYS A 41 32.04 13.58 -3.99
CA LYS A 41 31.27 14.16 -5.11
C LYS A 41 30.52 13.13 -5.95
N LEU A 42 30.10 12.02 -5.35
CA LEU A 42 29.33 10.97 -6.02
C LEU A 42 27.82 11.23 -5.94
N LYS A 43 27.06 10.73 -6.93
CA LYS A 43 25.60 10.84 -6.93
C LYS A 43 25.01 9.90 -5.89
N PHE A 44 24.30 10.46 -4.93
CA PHE A 44 23.64 9.64 -3.92
C PHE A 44 22.42 8.90 -4.50
N ALA A 45 22.43 7.57 -4.45
CA ALA A 45 21.30 6.71 -4.82
C ALA A 45 21.31 5.41 -3.96
N PRO A 46 20.15 4.97 -3.42
CA PRO A 46 20.07 3.72 -2.68
C PRO A 46 20.45 2.53 -3.57
N GLY A 47 21.20 1.58 -3.00
CA GLY A 47 21.66 0.38 -3.73
C GLY A 47 22.91 0.56 -4.59
N LYS A 48 23.42 1.80 -4.76
CA LYS A 48 24.66 2.07 -5.49
C LYS A 48 25.95 1.89 -4.67
N GLY A 49 25.85 1.87 -3.35
CA GLY A 49 26.99 1.80 -2.45
C GLY A 49 27.19 0.42 -1.83
N PHE A 50 28.43 -0.05 -1.77
CA PHE A 50 28.80 -1.31 -1.13
C PHE A 50 29.94 -1.08 -0.16
N TYR A 51 29.77 -1.47 1.11
CA TYR A 51 30.82 -1.35 2.12
C TYR A 51 31.60 -2.65 2.21
N GLN A 52 32.91 -2.56 2.38
CA GLN A 52 33.75 -3.72 2.64
C GLN A 52 33.42 -4.31 4.00
N LEU A 53 33.24 -5.63 4.04
CA LEU A 53 33.04 -6.38 5.26
C LEU A 53 34.40 -6.77 5.85
N THR A 54 34.74 -6.20 7.00
CA THR A 54 36.01 -6.48 7.70
C THR A 54 35.84 -7.22 9.02
N LYS A 55 34.60 -7.40 9.48
CA LYS A 55 34.25 -8.12 10.69
C LYS A 55 33.02 -8.99 10.42
N PRO A 56 32.86 -10.12 11.14
CA PRO A 56 31.65 -10.92 11.03
C PRO A 56 30.42 -10.08 11.37
N GLU A 57 29.47 -10.05 10.43
CA GLU A 57 28.24 -9.29 10.59
C GLU A 57 27.04 -10.09 10.09
N THR A 58 25.90 -9.80 10.70
CA THR A 58 24.60 -10.29 10.25
C THR A 58 24.14 -9.55 9.00
N ILE A 59 24.10 -10.26 7.87
CA ILE A 59 23.68 -9.72 6.57
C ILE A 59 22.28 -10.24 6.24
N HIS A 60 21.43 -9.36 5.70
CA HIS A 60 20.10 -9.73 5.23
C HIS A 60 20.17 -10.37 3.84
N PHE A 61 19.36 -11.41 3.60
CA PHE A 61 19.41 -12.20 2.37
C PHE A 61 19.19 -11.37 1.10
N HIS A 62 18.36 -10.32 1.12
CA HIS A 62 18.04 -9.51 -0.06
C HIS A 62 19.16 -8.54 -0.49
N LYS A 63 20.23 -8.36 0.28
CA LYS A 63 21.34 -7.45 -0.08
C LYS A 63 22.21 -8.06 -1.17
N GLU A 64 22.58 -7.30 -2.20
CA GLU A 64 23.57 -7.74 -3.19
C GLU A 64 24.96 -7.88 -2.53
N ILE A 65 25.70 -8.90 -2.97
CA ILE A 65 27.07 -9.17 -2.50
C ILE A 65 27.98 -9.14 -3.71
N VAL A 66 29.03 -8.34 -3.60
CA VAL A 66 30.08 -8.21 -4.58
C VAL A 66 31.36 -8.76 -3.95
N VAL A 67 32.06 -9.62 -4.66
CA VAL A 67 33.38 -10.07 -4.23
C VAL A 67 34.42 -9.56 -5.20
N ARG A 68 35.55 -9.12 -4.66
CA ARG A 68 36.76 -8.81 -5.43
C ARG A 68 37.84 -9.81 -5.05
N ARG A 69 38.34 -10.56 -6.02
CA ARG A 69 39.42 -11.53 -5.79
C ARG A 69 40.74 -10.79 -5.54
N LYS A 70 41.45 -11.12 -4.47
CA LYS A 70 42.68 -10.40 -4.08
C LYS A 70 43.87 -10.67 -5.02
N SER A 71 43.90 -11.83 -5.67
CA SER A 71 45.02 -12.22 -6.55
C SER A 71 45.11 -11.39 -7.83
N ASP A 72 43.98 -10.94 -8.38
CA ASP A 72 43.93 -10.26 -9.68
C ASP A 72 42.94 -9.07 -9.73
N GLY A 73 42.24 -8.78 -8.64
CA GLY A 73 41.32 -7.64 -8.54
C GLY A 73 39.99 -7.83 -9.26
N LEU A 74 39.66 -9.03 -9.75
CA LEU A 74 38.45 -9.25 -10.55
C LEU A 74 37.18 -9.23 -9.69
N PHE A 75 36.16 -8.51 -10.14
CA PHE A 75 34.85 -8.42 -9.49
C PHE A 75 33.89 -9.48 -10.02
N ALA A 76 33.16 -10.12 -9.10
CA ALA A 76 32.06 -11.01 -9.43
C ALA A 76 30.82 -10.65 -8.61
N THR A 77 29.63 -10.85 -9.19
CA THR A 77 28.32 -10.74 -8.52
C THR A 77 27.43 -11.94 -8.91
N GLY A 78 26.32 -12.15 -8.18
CA GLY A 78 25.30 -13.16 -8.51
C GLY A 78 25.15 -14.31 -7.51
N GLU A 79 24.24 -15.24 -7.83
CA GLU A 79 23.75 -16.28 -6.91
C GLU A 79 24.81 -17.35 -6.58
N GLU A 80 25.73 -17.62 -7.53
CA GLU A 80 26.83 -18.57 -7.31
C GLU A 80 27.80 -18.10 -6.21
N ILE A 81 27.98 -16.78 -6.03
CA ILE A 81 28.83 -16.24 -4.95
C ILE A 81 28.26 -16.56 -3.58
N ARG A 82 26.93 -16.54 -3.44
CA ARG A 82 26.29 -16.96 -2.19
C ARG A 82 26.58 -18.42 -1.88
N THR A 83 26.64 -19.26 -2.90
CA THR A 83 27.00 -20.68 -2.76
C THR A 83 28.47 -20.84 -2.35
N ILE A 84 29.38 -20.11 -3.01
CA ILE A 84 30.83 -20.12 -2.69
C ILE A 84 31.09 -19.61 -1.26
N LEU A 85 30.41 -18.55 -0.85
CA LEU A 85 30.49 -17.98 0.50
C LEU A 85 29.69 -18.77 1.55
N ASN A 86 28.97 -19.82 1.15
CA ASN A 86 28.08 -20.64 2.00
C ASN A 86 27.02 -19.81 2.75
N ILE A 87 26.42 -18.87 2.03
CA ILE A 87 25.36 -17.99 2.51
C ILE A 87 24.02 -18.71 2.33
N PRO A 88 23.25 -19.00 3.40
CA PRO A 88 22.01 -19.75 3.28
C PRO A 88 20.95 -18.97 2.50
N LYS A 89 20.16 -19.67 1.69
CA LYS A 89 19.12 -19.07 0.84
C LYS A 89 17.86 -18.64 1.61
N GLU A 90 17.67 -19.13 2.84
CA GLU A 90 16.36 -19.06 3.53
C GLU A 90 16.40 -18.40 4.92
N THR A 91 17.58 -18.05 5.44
CA THR A 91 17.67 -17.32 6.72
C THR A 91 17.59 -15.81 6.51
N ALA A 92 16.71 -15.14 7.26
CA ALA A 92 16.58 -13.67 7.28
C ALA A 92 17.90 -12.94 7.61
N LYS A 93 18.84 -13.64 8.28
CA LYS A 93 20.08 -13.13 8.87
C LYS A 93 21.14 -14.24 8.84
N PHE A 94 22.30 -14.00 8.24
CA PHE A 94 23.44 -14.94 8.25
C PHE A 94 24.73 -14.23 8.67
N LYS A 95 25.68 -14.97 9.28
CA LYS A 95 26.99 -14.46 9.71
C LYS A 95 28.06 -15.03 8.78
N LEU A 96 28.82 -14.15 8.12
CA LEU A 96 29.91 -14.58 7.23
C LEU A 96 31.18 -14.88 8.05
N ASP A 97 31.80 -16.05 7.78
CA ASP A 97 33.04 -16.48 8.44
C ASP A 97 34.28 -15.81 7.81
N GLN A 98 35.24 -15.44 8.64
CA GLN A 98 36.42 -14.65 8.28
C GLN A 98 37.41 -15.44 7.42
N GLY A 99 37.47 -16.78 7.56
CA GLY A 99 38.36 -17.63 6.76
C GLY A 99 38.07 -17.64 5.25
N LYS A 100 36.91 -17.12 4.82
CA LYS A 100 36.57 -16.93 3.40
C LYS A 100 36.87 -15.52 2.87
N LEU A 101 37.28 -14.61 3.76
CA LEU A 101 37.78 -13.27 3.40
C LEU A 101 39.26 -13.29 3.01
N ASP A 102 39.96 -14.42 3.20
CA ASP A 102 41.39 -14.49 2.93
C ASP A 102 41.71 -14.35 1.43
N ASP A 103 40.88 -14.95 0.57
CA ASP A 103 41.02 -14.89 -0.90
C ASP A 103 40.25 -13.73 -1.55
N PHE A 104 39.25 -13.16 -0.86
CA PHE A 104 38.31 -12.18 -1.40
C PHE A 104 38.10 -10.98 -0.48
N ASP A 105 38.06 -9.78 -1.05
CA ASP A 105 37.40 -8.65 -0.43
C ASP A 105 35.89 -8.77 -0.70
N VAL A 106 35.11 -8.86 0.37
CA VAL A 106 33.65 -8.98 0.28
C VAL A 106 33.02 -7.63 0.55
N PHE A 107 32.18 -7.17 -0.38
CA PHE A 107 31.45 -5.93 -0.29
C PHE A 107 29.95 -6.20 -0.27
N VAL A 108 29.27 -5.59 0.68
CA VAL A 108 27.84 -5.80 0.90
C VAL A 108 27.09 -4.53 0.53
N GLN A 109 26.03 -4.66 -0.25
CA GLN A 109 25.20 -3.55 -0.65
C GLN A 109 24.62 -2.84 0.58
N SER A 110 24.75 -1.53 0.62
CA SER A 110 24.10 -0.68 1.60
C SER A 110 22.85 -0.05 1.00
N THR A 111 21.69 -0.42 1.54
CA THR A 111 20.44 0.33 1.38
C THR A 111 20.27 1.41 2.45
N SER A 112 21.18 1.47 3.43
CA SER A 112 21.17 2.45 4.51
C SER A 112 22.24 3.53 4.31
N TYR A 113 21.80 4.79 4.40
CA TYR A 113 22.64 5.97 4.27
C TYR A 113 23.40 6.33 5.54
N ASN A 114 22.84 5.92 6.69
CA ASN A 114 23.43 6.10 8.02
C ASN A 114 24.38 4.97 8.38
N ARG A 115 24.60 4.03 7.47
CA ARG A 115 25.57 2.97 7.62
C ARG A 115 26.96 3.57 7.87
N VAL A 116 27.56 3.19 8.98
CA VAL A 116 28.91 3.65 9.34
C VAL A 116 29.93 2.85 8.54
N LEU A 117 30.75 3.58 7.79
CA LEU A 117 31.99 3.10 7.19
C LEU A 117 33.12 3.28 8.20
N LEU A 118 34.00 2.29 8.30
CA LEU A 118 35.12 2.30 9.23
C LEU A 118 36.38 2.81 8.50
N PRO A 119 37.29 3.53 9.19
CA PRO A 119 38.60 3.83 8.64
C PRO A 119 39.33 2.56 8.17
N ASP A 120 40.23 2.72 7.20
CA ASP A 120 41.05 1.66 6.62
C ASP A 120 40.24 0.55 5.91
N THR A 121 39.03 0.89 5.46
CA THR A 121 38.18 0.03 4.61
C THR A 121 37.96 0.65 3.24
N GLU A 122 37.43 -0.14 2.31
CA GLU A 122 37.06 0.32 0.98
C GLU A 122 35.54 0.35 0.79
N PHE A 123 35.11 1.24 -0.09
CA PHE A 123 33.73 1.43 -0.50
C PHE A 123 33.64 1.36 -2.02
N LEU A 124 32.76 0.49 -2.53
CA LEU A 124 32.46 0.45 -3.96
C LEU A 124 31.24 1.30 -4.25
N TYR A 125 31.33 2.06 -5.33
CA TYR A 125 30.21 2.81 -5.88
C TYR A 125 29.92 2.31 -7.30
N ASP A 126 28.69 1.85 -7.53
CA ASP A 126 28.21 1.34 -8.81
C ASP A 126 27.92 2.49 -9.79
N THR A 127 28.65 2.52 -10.89
CA THR A 127 28.64 3.59 -11.90
C THR A 127 27.78 3.28 -13.14
N GLU A 128 27.08 2.14 -13.19
CA GLU A 128 26.22 1.82 -14.34
C GLU A 128 24.91 2.63 -14.30
N GLU A 129 24.55 3.31 -15.39
CA GLU A 129 23.19 3.87 -15.53
C GLU A 129 22.23 2.74 -15.92
N ALA A 130 21.13 2.57 -15.18
CA ALA A 130 20.14 1.53 -15.49
C ALA A 130 19.57 1.79 -16.91
N ALA A 131 19.72 0.83 -17.82
CA ALA A 131 19.13 0.90 -19.15
C ALA A 131 17.60 1.01 -19.04
N ALA A 132 17.07 2.15 -19.48
CA ALA A 132 15.64 2.40 -19.56
C ALA A 132 15.04 1.64 -20.77
N GLU A 133 14.00 0.85 -20.53
CA GLU A 133 13.10 0.38 -21.59
C GLU A 133 12.20 1.55 -22.00
N VAL A 134 12.16 1.80 -23.31
CA VAL A 134 11.54 2.95 -23.97
C VAL A 134 10.09 2.60 -24.33
N GLU A 135 9.11 3.32 -23.78
CA GLU A 135 7.85 3.62 -24.50
C GLU A 135 7.43 5.09 -24.27
N ASN A 136 6.80 5.65 -25.30
CA ASN A 136 6.84 7.05 -25.70
C ASN A 136 6.28 8.08 -24.70
N ALA A 137 6.97 9.21 -24.63
CA ALA A 137 6.62 10.39 -23.85
C ALA A 137 5.65 11.31 -24.59
N GLU A 138 4.60 11.77 -23.91
CA GLU A 138 4.23 13.19 -23.93
C GLU A 138 4.04 13.68 -22.48
N ASP A 139 4.94 14.59 -22.13
CA ASP A 139 5.01 15.58 -21.05
C ASP A 139 4.71 15.18 -19.59
N THR A 140 5.74 14.73 -18.85
CA THR A 140 5.82 14.88 -17.38
C THR A 140 7.24 15.19 -16.93
N ALA A 141 7.37 16.24 -16.11
CA ALA A 141 8.62 16.69 -15.48
C ALA A 141 9.14 15.69 -14.41
N PRO A 142 10.46 15.66 -14.12
CA PRO A 142 11.08 14.57 -13.36
C PRO A 142 10.82 14.66 -11.84
N PRO A 143 10.76 13.50 -11.12
CA PRO A 143 10.44 13.44 -9.70
C PRO A 143 11.61 13.93 -8.83
N THR A 144 11.29 14.83 -7.91
CA THR A 144 12.21 15.48 -6.97
C THR A 144 12.60 14.58 -5.80
N LYS A 145 13.89 14.60 -5.44
CA LYS A 145 14.48 13.86 -4.31
C LYS A 145 13.84 14.27 -2.97
N ARG A 146 13.53 13.28 -2.13
CA ARG A 146 13.00 13.46 -0.76
C ARG A 146 13.94 14.30 0.13
N PRO A 147 13.46 15.36 0.82
CA PRO A 147 14.28 16.18 1.71
C PRO A 147 14.70 15.44 3.00
N LYS A 148 15.81 15.90 3.59
CA LYS A 148 16.42 15.36 4.81
C LYS A 148 15.86 16.14 6.02
N ALA A 149 15.22 15.47 6.98
CA ALA A 149 14.86 16.06 8.26
C ALA A 149 16.12 16.46 9.06
N THR A 150 16.12 17.67 9.61
CA THR A 150 17.17 18.21 10.48
C THR A 150 16.86 17.79 11.92
N MET A 151 17.60 16.83 12.47
CA MET A 151 17.51 16.54 13.92
C MET A 151 18.37 17.55 14.69
N GLY A 152 17.72 18.40 15.47
CA GLY A 152 18.35 19.11 16.58
C GLY A 152 18.84 18.10 17.62
N THR A 153 20.02 18.36 18.18
CA THR A 153 20.62 17.60 19.27
C THR A 153 19.79 17.77 20.55
N ALA A 154 18.92 16.81 20.84
CA ALA A 154 18.31 16.61 22.15
C ALA A 154 18.70 15.22 22.66
N GLY A 155 19.06 15.14 23.95
CA GLY A 155 19.71 13.99 24.57
C GLY A 155 18.93 12.67 24.43
N ALA A 156 19.66 11.56 24.56
CA ALA A 156 19.12 10.22 24.55
C ALA A 156 18.10 10.00 25.67
N SER A 157 16.83 10.33 25.40
CA SER A 157 15.69 9.82 26.13
C SER A 157 15.30 8.47 25.54
N SER A 158 14.93 7.51 26.40
CA SER A 158 14.38 6.23 25.96
C SER A 158 13.23 6.47 24.98
N MET A 159 13.33 5.95 23.75
CA MET A 159 12.18 5.93 22.83
C MET A 159 11.00 5.29 23.56
N SER A 160 9.88 6.00 23.67
CA SER A 160 8.69 5.43 24.30
C SER A 160 8.16 4.29 23.40
N ASP A 161 7.73 3.18 23.99
CA ASP A 161 7.10 2.07 23.24
C ASP A 161 5.69 2.43 22.71
N VAL A 162 5.23 3.66 22.96
CA VAL A 162 3.91 4.17 22.60
C VAL A 162 3.82 4.41 21.09
N LYS A 163 2.81 3.79 20.47
CA LYS A 163 2.52 3.93 19.04
C LYS A 163 1.14 4.56 18.90
N GLU A 164 1.09 5.76 18.37
CA GLU A 164 -0.14 6.51 18.17
C GLU A 164 -0.47 6.51 16.67
N ILE A 165 -1.61 5.92 16.33
CA ILE A 165 -2.05 5.79 14.94
C ILE A 165 -3.42 6.45 14.82
N VAL A 166 -3.54 7.38 13.88
CA VAL A 166 -4.82 7.97 13.52
C VAL A 166 -5.30 7.36 12.22
N PHE A 167 -6.55 6.91 12.17
CA PHE A 167 -7.22 6.54 10.93
C PHE A 167 -8.21 7.61 10.57
N SER A 168 -7.96 8.27 9.45
CA SER A 168 -8.87 9.23 8.85
C SER A 168 -9.65 8.56 7.72
N PHE A 169 -10.97 8.65 7.79
CA PHE A 169 -11.88 8.19 6.76
C PHE A 169 -12.57 9.39 6.13
N ASP A 170 -12.47 9.48 4.81
CA ASP A 170 -13.41 10.21 4.00
C ASP A 170 -14.78 9.53 4.15
N THR A 171 -15.79 10.33 4.48
CA THR A 171 -17.13 9.85 4.76
C THR A 171 -18.17 10.21 3.70
N THR A 172 -17.75 10.64 2.50
CA THR A 172 -18.64 11.03 1.41
C THR A 172 -19.19 9.83 0.62
N GLY A 173 -20.11 10.10 -0.31
CA GLY A 173 -20.94 9.09 -0.97
C GLY A 173 -20.17 7.93 -1.62
N SER A 174 -19.03 8.22 -2.25
CA SER A 174 -18.20 7.23 -2.96
C SER A 174 -17.53 6.26 -1.99
N MET A 175 -17.32 6.71 -0.75
CA MET A 175 -16.64 5.98 0.32
C MET A 175 -17.59 5.15 1.18
N TYR A 176 -18.92 5.27 1.01
CA TYR A 176 -19.90 4.49 1.76
C TYR A 176 -19.67 2.97 1.75
N PRO A 177 -19.33 2.31 0.62
CA PRO A 177 -19.06 0.87 0.66
C PRO A 177 -17.79 0.55 1.47
N CYS A 178 -16.81 1.46 1.55
CA CYS A 178 -15.66 1.33 2.44
C CYS A 178 -16.09 1.41 3.91
N LEU A 179 -16.88 2.43 4.28
CA LEU A 179 -17.39 2.61 5.64
C LEU A 179 -18.19 1.40 6.11
N ALA A 180 -19.03 0.81 5.24
CA ALA A 180 -19.79 -0.39 5.54
C ALA A 180 -18.87 -1.57 5.92
N GLN A 181 -17.79 -1.79 5.15
CA GLN A 181 -16.79 -2.84 5.45
C GLN A 181 -16.08 -2.59 6.78
N VAL A 182 -15.69 -1.35 7.04
CA VAL A 182 -15.04 -0.97 8.30
C VAL A 182 -15.98 -1.20 9.48
N ARG A 183 -17.21 -0.68 9.42
CA ARG A 183 -18.22 -0.83 10.49
C ARG A 183 -18.56 -2.30 10.77
N LYS A 184 -18.60 -3.15 9.73
CA LYS A 184 -18.83 -4.59 9.87
C LYS A 184 -17.73 -5.29 10.67
N HIS A 185 -16.48 -4.88 10.51
CA HIS A 185 -15.33 -5.59 11.06
C HIS A 185 -14.62 -4.89 12.23
N VAL A 186 -14.96 -3.63 12.53
CA VAL A 186 -14.24 -2.77 13.48
C VAL A 186 -14.02 -3.42 14.85
N GLU A 187 -15.01 -4.11 15.42
CA GLU A 187 -14.86 -4.73 16.74
C GLU A 187 -13.81 -5.83 16.78
N LYS A 188 -13.74 -6.63 15.71
CA LYS A 188 -12.74 -7.69 15.58
C LYS A 188 -11.36 -7.08 15.34
N THR A 189 -11.28 -6.12 14.41
CA THR A 189 -10.03 -5.45 14.02
C THR A 189 -9.40 -4.70 15.18
N VAL A 190 -10.14 -3.80 15.84
CA VAL A 190 -9.65 -3.01 16.98
C VAL A 190 -9.30 -3.93 18.15
N GLY A 191 -10.12 -4.95 18.43
CA GLY A 191 -9.83 -5.92 19.49
C GLY A 191 -8.50 -6.65 19.27
N ARG A 192 -8.20 -7.00 18.01
CA ARG A 192 -6.96 -7.66 17.62
C ARG A 192 -5.76 -6.72 17.65
N LEU A 193 -5.89 -5.50 17.13
CA LEU A 193 -4.83 -4.50 17.17
C LEU A 193 -4.40 -4.18 18.62
N LEU A 194 -5.37 -3.95 19.50
CA LEU A 194 -5.10 -3.63 20.91
C LEU A 194 -4.49 -4.79 21.69
N SER A 195 -4.78 -6.05 21.32
CA SER A 195 -4.21 -7.22 22.00
C SER A 195 -2.81 -7.59 21.51
N GLU A 196 -2.52 -7.41 20.22
CA GLU A 196 -1.26 -7.84 19.63
C GLU A 196 -0.19 -6.73 19.60
N LEU A 197 -0.60 -5.46 19.51
CA LEU A 197 0.32 -4.33 19.38
C LEU A 197 0.51 -3.61 20.71
N LYS A 198 1.60 -3.96 21.41
CA LYS A 198 1.96 -3.32 22.67
C LYS A 198 2.14 -1.81 22.50
N GLY A 199 1.47 -1.06 23.38
CA GLY A 199 1.55 0.40 23.45
C GLY A 199 0.77 1.14 22.35
N VAL A 200 -0.08 0.44 21.57
CA VAL A 200 -0.87 1.10 20.54
C VAL A 200 -2.02 1.91 21.14
N ARG A 201 -2.19 3.13 20.64
CA ARG A 201 -3.33 4.01 20.89
C ARG A 201 -3.89 4.44 19.54
N ILE A 202 -5.20 4.33 19.40
CA ILE A 202 -5.89 4.60 18.15
C ILE A 202 -6.77 5.82 18.32
N SER A 203 -6.71 6.72 17.35
CA SER A 203 -7.70 7.77 17.12
C SER A 203 -8.37 7.51 15.77
N ILE A 204 -9.65 7.84 15.68
CA ILE A 204 -10.41 7.78 14.42
C ILE A 204 -10.87 9.20 14.11
N PHE A 205 -10.67 9.59 12.86
CA PHE A 205 -11.09 10.86 12.30
C PHE A 205 -12.03 10.58 11.12
N ALA A 206 -13.11 11.34 11.03
CA ALA A 206 -14.07 11.32 9.94
C ALA A 206 -14.14 12.72 9.34
N HIS A 207 -14.14 12.82 8.02
CA HIS A 207 -14.18 14.10 7.30
C HIS A 207 -15.03 13.99 6.04
N GLY A 208 -15.71 15.08 5.70
CA GLY A 208 -16.47 15.22 4.45
C GLY A 208 -16.08 16.49 3.71
N ASP A 209 -17.07 17.24 3.25
CA ASP A 209 -16.90 18.54 2.60
C ASP A 209 -17.08 19.69 3.63
N TYR A 210 -16.54 20.87 3.33
CA TYR A 210 -16.94 22.09 4.04
C TYR A 210 -18.45 22.33 4.00
N GLN A 211 -19.11 21.98 2.90
CA GLN A 211 -20.54 22.14 2.72
C GLN A 211 -21.37 21.22 3.64
N ASP A 212 -20.79 20.13 4.14
CA ASP A 212 -21.46 19.19 5.05
C ASP A 212 -21.65 19.75 6.46
N LYS A 213 -20.93 20.80 6.84
CA LYS A 213 -20.86 21.33 8.21
C LYS A 213 -22.21 21.55 8.88
N GLU A 214 -23.16 22.16 8.16
CA GLU A 214 -24.47 22.51 8.70
C GLU A 214 -25.45 21.33 8.72
N ALA A 215 -25.25 20.35 7.83
CA ALA A 215 -26.12 19.18 7.70
C ALA A 215 -25.68 18.02 8.61
N THR A 216 -24.36 17.79 8.70
CA THR A 216 -23.76 16.67 9.43
C THR A 216 -22.51 17.11 10.20
N TYR A 217 -21.38 17.26 9.52
CA TYR A 217 -20.11 17.81 10.02
C TYR A 217 -19.11 17.99 8.86
N ASP A 218 -18.18 18.93 9.00
CA ASP A 218 -16.97 18.99 8.16
C ASP A 218 -15.93 17.97 8.68
N THR A 219 -15.74 17.89 10.00
CA THR A 219 -14.84 16.97 10.69
C THR A 219 -15.38 16.47 12.03
N LYS A 220 -15.08 15.21 12.39
CA LYS A 220 -15.36 14.60 13.70
C LYS A 220 -14.28 13.61 14.07
N TRP A 221 -13.91 13.52 15.35
CA TRP A 221 -12.91 12.54 15.79
C TRP A 221 -13.07 12.13 17.25
N ILE A 222 -12.30 11.11 17.63
CA ILE A 222 -12.05 10.73 19.03
C ILE A 222 -10.59 10.91 19.38
N GLU A 223 -10.32 11.23 20.65
CA GLU A 223 -8.96 11.23 21.18
C GLU A 223 -8.32 9.84 21.14
N PHE A 224 -6.99 9.83 21.22
CA PHE A 224 -6.20 8.60 21.31
C PHE A 224 -6.65 7.72 22.48
N SER A 225 -7.14 6.55 22.13
CA SER A 225 -7.71 5.59 23.08
C SER A 225 -7.09 4.21 22.90
N SER A 226 -7.00 3.46 24.00
CA SER A 226 -6.79 2.00 23.99
C SER A 226 -8.05 1.26 24.47
N ASP A 227 -9.16 1.98 24.65
CA ASP A 227 -10.46 1.42 25.00
C ASP A 227 -11.17 0.99 23.72
N LYS A 228 -11.24 -0.33 23.53
CA LYS A 228 -11.92 -0.98 22.41
C LYS A 228 -13.34 -0.43 22.23
N LYS A 229 -14.12 -0.33 23.32
CA LYS A 229 -15.54 0.05 23.26
C LYS A 229 -15.68 1.49 22.76
N LYS A 230 -14.88 2.42 23.26
CA LYS A 230 -14.90 3.82 22.80
C LYS A 230 -14.62 3.95 21.30
N ILE A 231 -13.61 3.23 20.80
CA ILE A 231 -13.24 3.27 19.39
C ILE A 231 -14.35 2.66 18.53
N THR A 232 -14.86 1.49 18.92
CA THR A 232 -15.90 0.80 18.15
C THR A 232 -17.22 1.56 18.16
N ASP A 233 -17.59 2.15 19.29
CA ASP A 233 -18.80 2.96 19.42
C ASP A 233 -18.72 4.19 18.52
N PHE A 234 -17.56 4.85 18.44
CA PHE A 234 -17.40 5.99 17.55
C PHE A 234 -17.59 5.59 16.08
N VAL A 235 -16.88 4.56 15.61
CA VAL A 235 -16.95 4.10 14.21
C VAL A 235 -18.36 3.67 13.82
N LYS A 236 -19.09 3.04 14.74
CA LYS A 236 -20.47 2.59 14.49
C LYS A 236 -21.50 3.73 14.46
N ASN A 237 -21.25 4.82 15.18
CA ASN A 237 -22.23 5.88 15.39
C ASN A 237 -21.91 7.18 14.63
N VAL A 238 -20.68 7.34 14.11
CA VAL A 238 -20.33 8.49 13.27
C VAL A 238 -21.16 8.43 11.99
N SER A 239 -21.91 9.50 11.71
CA SER A 239 -22.76 9.61 10.53
C SER A 239 -21.92 9.73 9.27
N SER A 240 -22.46 9.33 8.13
CA SER A 240 -21.86 9.61 6.84
C SER A 240 -22.11 11.07 6.42
N THR A 241 -21.31 11.59 5.49
CA THR A 241 -21.41 12.93 4.90
C THR A 241 -21.74 12.80 3.42
N CYS A 242 -22.18 13.87 2.75
CA CYS A 242 -22.60 13.76 1.36
C CYS A 242 -21.44 13.89 0.37
N GLY A 243 -20.59 14.91 0.55
CA GLY A 243 -19.78 15.45 -0.56
C GLY A 243 -20.70 16.25 -1.51
N TYR A 244 -20.39 17.52 -1.75
CA TYR A 244 -21.23 18.41 -2.58
C TYR A 244 -20.54 18.80 -3.88
N ASP A 245 -19.21 18.88 -3.85
CA ASP A 245 -18.38 18.95 -5.03
C ASP A 245 -17.41 17.76 -5.07
N SER A 246 -16.53 17.72 -6.07
CA SER A 246 -15.62 16.58 -6.29
C SER A 246 -14.40 16.57 -5.38
N ASP A 247 -14.11 17.69 -4.71
CA ASP A 247 -13.01 17.82 -3.76
C ASP A 247 -13.58 17.69 -2.34
N GLU A 248 -12.75 17.33 -1.36
CA GLU A 248 -13.18 17.14 0.03
C GLU A 248 -12.23 17.87 0.98
N CYS A 249 -12.57 18.00 2.26
CA CYS A 249 -11.80 18.84 3.20
C CYS A 249 -10.57 18.15 3.82
N TYR A 250 -9.80 17.39 3.02
CA TYR A 250 -8.58 16.70 3.50
C TYR A 250 -7.56 17.65 4.14
N GLU A 251 -7.52 18.92 3.74
CA GLU A 251 -6.63 19.91 4.33
C GLU A 251 -7.06 20.35 5.74
N LEU A 252 -8.37 20.37 6.04
CA LEU A 252 -8.87 20.59 7.40
C LEU A 252 -8.34 19.51 8.34
N LEU A 253 -8.28 18.28 7.85
CA LEU A 253 -7.72 17.18 8.61
C LEU A 253 -6.27 17.45 9.02
N ILE A 254 -5.43 17.81 8.05
CA ILE A 254 -3.99 17.98 8.29
C ILE A 254 -3.75 19.15 9.25
N ILE A 255 -4.47 20.27 9.11
CA ILE A 255 -4.34 21.38 10.05
C ILE A 255 -4.88 21.06 11.45
N ASN A 256 -5.98 20.29 11.55
CA ASN A 256 -6.51 19.85 12.84
C ASN A 256 -5.53 18.90 13.57
N HIS A 257 -4.63 18.24 12.85
CA HIS A 257 -3.53 17.45 13.44
C HIS A 257 -2.30 18.31 13.80
N PHE A 258 -2.16 19.51 13.22
CA PHE A 258 -0.96 20.35 13.24
C PHE A 258 -0.97 21.49 14.29
N ALA A 259 -1.70 21.39 15.40
CA ALA A 259 -1.63 22.45 16.42
C ALA A 259 -0.36 22.37 17.29
N CYS A 260 0.80 22.80 16.76
CA CYS A 260 1.96 23.18 17.57
C CYS A 260 2.48 24.58 17.17
N VAL A 261 2.62 25.43 18.19
CA VAL A 261 3.44 26.66 18.25
C VAL A 261 3.02 27.86 17.39
N LEU A 262 1.80 28.40 17.55
CA LEU A 262 1.59 29.86 17.48
C LEU A 262 0.40 30.23 18.38
N GLY A 263 0.67 30.96 19.47
CA GLY A 263 -0.29 31.34 20.49
C GLY A 263 -1.25 32.43 20.02
N ASP A 264 -2.26 32.04 19.25
CA ASP A 264 -3.45 32.87 19.05
C ASP A 264 -4.73 32.05 19.27
N ASP A 265 -5.55 32.56 20.20
CA ASP A 265 -6.78 32.00 20.76
C ASP A 265 -7.94 31.90 19.75
N LYS A 266 -7.84 31.00 18.77
CA LYS A 266 -9.00 30.56 17.96
C LYS A 266 -9.00 29.03 17.82
N VAL A 267 -9.44 28.39 18.89
CA VAL A 267 -9.85 26.97 19.06
C VAL A 267 -9.39 26.04 17.92
N ARG A 268 -8.09 25.73 17.90
CA ARG A 268 -7.56 24.57 17.17
C ARG A 268 -7.82 23.35 18.02
N THR A 269 -8.60 22.40 17.52
CA THR A 269 -8.87 21.16 18.23
C THR A 269 -7.73 20.18 18.01
N GLN A 270 -7.04 19.78 19.09
CA GLN A 270 -5.75 19.10 19.08
C GLN A 270 -5.92 17.62 19.41
N LEU A 271 -5.32 16.71 18.64
CA LEU A 271 -5.04 15.36 19.16
C LEU A 271 -3.85 15.43 20.12
N THR A 272 -4.00 14.86 21.31
CA THR A 272 -2.95 14.93 22.33
C THR A 272 -1.92 13.82 22.15
N TRP A 273 -0.93 14.05 21.29
CA TRP A 273 0.18 13.13 21.06
C TRP A 273 1.09 13.01 22.28
N THR A 274 1.46 11.79 22.64
CA THR A 274 2.43 11.56 23.71
C THR A 274 3.82 12.04 23.27
N PRO A 275 4.57 12.78 24.10
CA PRO A 275 5.94 13.15 23.79
C PRO A 275 6.82 11.92 23.54
N GLY A 276 7.53 11.90 22.42
CA GLY A 276 8.41 10.77 22.04
C GLY A 276 7.68 9.50 21.61
N SER A 277 6.38 9.56 21.30
CA SER A 277 5.66 8.45 20.66
C SER A 277 6.07 8.29 19.20
N GLN A 278 5.88 7.07 18.69
CA GLN A 278 5.86 6.80 17.25
C GLN A 278 4.50 7.18 16.69
N ARG A 279 4.48 7.96 15.60
CA ARG A 279 3.26 8.61 15.11
C ARG A 279 3.00 8.32 13.64
N ALA A 280 1.79 7.88 13.35
CA ALA A 280 1.33 7.65 11.99
C ALA A 280 -0.10 8.21 11.80
N LEU A 281 -0.33 8.79 10.63
CA LEU A 281 -1.66 9.14 10.15
C LEU A 281 -1.95 8.28 8.91
N VAL A 282 -3.07 7.58 8.92
CA VAL A 282 -3.57 6.81 7.79
C VAL A 282 -4.74 7.60 7.19
N MET A 283 -4.54 8.19 6.03
CA MET A 283 -5.56 8.96 5.31
C MET A 283 -6.21 8.07 4.26
N ILE A 284 -7.53 7.90 4.32
CA ILE A 284 -8.30 6.98 3.47
C ILE A 284 -9.38 7.75 2.76
N GLY A 285 -9.32 7.80 1.43
CA GLY A 285 -10.29 8.48 0.60
C GLY A 285 -9.96 8.35 -0.88
N ASP A 286 -10.73 8.99 -1.75
CA ASP A 286 -10.64 8.90 -3.22
C ASP A 286 -10.54 10.26 -3.94
N ALA A 287 -10.78 11.37 -3.23
CA ALA A 287 -10.87 12.72 -3.80
C ALA A 287 -9.62 13.59 -3.57
N ASN A 288 -9.65 14.81 -4.13
CA ASN A 288 -8.61 15.84 -3.92
C ASN A 288 -8.98 16.74 -2.72
N PRO A 289 -8.00 17.42 -2.09
CA PRO A 289 -8.26 18.51 -1.17
C PRO A 289 -8.72 19.75 -1.92
N HIS A 290 -9.49 20.59 -1.26
CA HIS A 290 -9.81 21.91 -1.77
C HIS A 290 -8.56 22.82 -1.82
N PRO A 291 -8.46 23.73 -2.82
CA PRO A 291 -7.36 24.68 -2.89
C PRO A 291 -7.52 25.81 -1.86
N PRO A 292 -6.43 26.50 -1.46
CA PRO A 292 -6.53 27.68 -0.59
C PRO A 292 -7.47 28.76 -1.12
N SER A 293 -7.60 28.90 -2.44
CA SER A 293 -8.51 29.87 -3.05
C SER A 293 -9.99 29.52 -2.89
N TYR A 294 -10.32 28.28 -2.49
CA TYR A 294 -11.70 27.87 -2.28
C TYR A 294 -12.40 28.75 -1.25
N HIS A 295 -13.66 29.06 -1.51
CA HIS A 295 -14.41 30.08 -0.79
C HIS A 295 -14.74 29.65 0.65
N LEU A 296 -14.99 28.36 0.91
CA LEU A 296 -15.26 27.83 2.26
C LEU A 296 -13.99 27.47 3.03
N ASN A 297 -12.85 27.33 2.33
CA ASN A 297 -11.53 27.31 2.95
C ASN A 297 -11.14 28.73 3.39
N THR A 298 -11.84 29.22 4.41
CA THR A 298 -11.71 30.57 4.98
C THR A 298 -10.35 30.81 5.62
N GLN A 299 -9.70 29.74 6.08
CA GLN A 299 -8.36 29.78 6.67
C GLN A 299 -7.23 29.70 5.63
N LYS A 300 -7.56 29.52 4.34
CA LYS A 300 -6.60 29.45 3.23
C LYS A 300 -5.55 28.36 3.45
N ILE A 301 -6.00 27.22 3.95
CA ILE A 301 -5.16 26.09 4.34
C ILE A 301 -4.51 25.51 3.09
N ASN A 302 -3.19 25.38 3.13
CA ASN A 302 -2.41 24.71 2.10
C ASN A 302 -1.92 23.36 2.63
N TRP A 303 -2.55 22.28 2.20
CA TRP A 303 -2.24 20.92 2.68
C TRP A 303 -0.76 20.54 2.56
N ARG A 304 -0.02 21.09 1.58
CA ARG A 304 1.41 20.81 1.39
C ARG A 304 2.25 21.39 2.50
N GLU A 305 1.94 22.63 2.88
CA GLU A 305 2.60 23.33 3.97
C GLU A 305 2.27 22.63 5.29
N GLU A 306 1.00 22.31 5.52
CA GLU A 306 0.58 21.63 6.75
C GLU A 306 1.18 20.23 6.86
N ALA A 307 1.24 19.45 5.77
CA ALA A 307 1.87 18.13 5.77
C ALA A 307 3.38 18.21 6.07
N LYS A 308 4.06 19.20 5.50
CA LYS A 308 5.48 19.43 5.76
C LYS A 308 5.72 19.73 7.23
N LYS A 309 4.95 20.67 7.80
CA LYS A 309 5.11 21.03 9.21
C LYS A 309 4.74 19.87 10.14
N LEU A 310 3.69 19.10 9.82
CA LEU A 310 3.30 17.91 10.58
C LEU A 310 4.44 16.89 10.69
N TYR A 311 5.18 16.68 9.61
CA TYR A 311 6.36 15.82 9.63
C TYR A 311 7.56 16.47 10.35
N GLU A 312 7.89 17.72 10.05
CA GLU A 312 9.07 18.40 10.60
C GLU A 312 8.98 18.65 12.11
N GLU A 313 7.79 18.93 12.63
CA GLU A 313 7.59 19.28 14.04
C GLU A 313 7.13 18.11 14.90
N LEU A 314 6.25 17.25 14.36
CA LEU A 314 5.68 16.13 15.12
C LEU A 314 6.22 14.76 14.71
N GLY A 315 6.95 14.65 13.59
CA GLY A 315 7.49 13.39 13.11
C GLY A 315 6.42 12.40 12.61
N VAL A 316 5.22 12.89 12.26
CA VAL A 316 4.12 12.04 11.78
C VAL A 316 4.38 11.62 10.34
N ARG A 317 4.35 10.31 10.09
CA ARG A 317 4.36 9.75 8.73
C ARG A 317 2.94 9.54 8.23
N ILE A 318 2.67 9.84 6.97
CA ILE A 318 1.33 9.65 6.38
C ILE A 318 1.30 8.43 5.46
N TYR A 319 0.42 7.48 5.80
CA TYR A 319 -0.03 6.43 4.90
C TYR A 319 -1.24 6.96 4.13
N SER A 320 -1.03 7.34 2.88
CA SER A 320 -2.08 7.87 2.01
C SER A 320 -2.69 6.72 1.19
N ILE A 321 -3.84 6.22 1.65
CA ILE A 321 -4.62 5.16 1.01
C ILE A 321 -5.58 5.81 0.01
N GLN A 322 -5.17 5.80 -1.26
CA GLN A 322 -6.00 6.24 -2.38
C GLN A 322 -6.97 5.12 -2.77
N CYS A 323 -8.26 5.39 -2.63
CA CYS A 323 -9.34 4.49 -2.95
C CYS A 323 -9.82 4.72 -4.39
N LEU A 324 -10.46 3.69 -4.96
CA LEU A 324 -11.17 3.76 -6.25
C LEU A 324 -10.34 4.21 -7.47
N GLY A 325 -9.01 4.31 -7.33
CA GLY A 325 -8.09 4.50 -8.45
C GLY A 325 -8.33 5.76 -9.29
N TYR A 326 -9.02 6.78 -8.75
CA TYR A 326 -9.28 8.03 -9.49
C TYR A 326 -7.96 8.75 -9.80
N GLY A 327 -7.59 8.79 -11.09
CA GLY A 327 -6.29 9.33 -11.52
C GLY A 327 -6.09 10.81 -11.19
N GLY A 328 -7.16 11.60 -11.08
CA GLY A 328 -7.10 13.03 -10.77
C GLY A 328 -6.56 13.33 -9.36
N ALA A 329 -6.68 12.39 -8.41
CA ALA A 329 -6.19 12.56 -7.04
C ALA A 329 -4.81 11.94 -6.80
N GLU A 330 -4.26 11.15 -7.73
CA GLU A 330 -2.98 10.43 -7.53
C GLU A 330 -1.82 11.36 -7.15
N SER A 331 -1.80 12.55 -7.75
CA SER A 331 -0.79 13.57 -7.47
C SER A 331 -0.82 14.03 -6.01
N PHE A 332 -2.01 14.18 -5.42
CA PHE A 332 -2.19 14.56 -4.02
C PHE A 332 -1.69 13.45 -3.08
N TYR A 333 -2.24 12.24 -3.20
CA TYR A 333 -1.90 11.11 -2.32
C TYR A 333 -0.40 10.78 -2.35
N ARG A 334 0.20 10.73 -3.54
CA ARG A 334 1.64 10.46 -3.69
C ARG A 334 2.49 11.52 -3.03
N GLN A 335 2.19 12.80 -3.26
CA GLN A 335 2.97 13.90 -2.69
C GLN A 335 2.81 13.99 -1.17
N LEU A 336 1.63 13.68 -0.63
CA LEU A 336 1.41 13.63 0.81
C LEU A 336 2.30 12.58 1.49
N ALA A 337 2.42 11.40 0.88
CA ALA A 337 3.34 10.35 1.34
C ALA A 337 4.81 10.79 1.21
N ASP A 338 5.20 11.40 0.09
CA ASP A 338 6.58 11.82 -0.14
C ASP A 338 7.04 12.93 0.82
N ILE A 339 6.19 13.93 1.08
CA ILE A 339 6.47 15.04 2.01
C ILE A 339 6.71 14.51 3.43
N THR A 340 5.96 13.49 3.85
CA THR A 340 5.98 12.99 5.22
C THR A 340 6.81 11.71 5.40
N CYS A 341 7.58 11.33 4.39
CA CYS A 341 8.34 10.06 4.36
C CYS A 341 7.46 8.82 4.67
N GLY A 342 6.20 8.86 4.26
CA GLY A 342 5.22 7.79 4.40
C GLY A 342 5.06 6.95 3.14
N TRP A 343 3.85 6.42 2.93
CA TRP A 343 3.54 5.48 1.86
C TRP A 343 2.25 5.84 1.14
N HIS A 344 2.29 5.82 -0.19
CA HIS A 344 1.10 5.87 -1.03
C HIS A 344 0.66 4.43 -1.33
N LEU A 345 -0.57 4.11 -0.96
CA LEU A 345 -1.16 2.80 -1.12
C LEU A 345 -2.43 2.93 -1.97
N LYS A 346 -2.68 1.99 -2.88
CA LYS A 346 -3.89 1.97 -3.71
C LYS A 346 -4.83 0.87 -3.25
N LEU A 347 -6.06 1.22 -2.92
CA LEU A 347 -7.12 0.30 -2.49
C LEU A 347 -8.21 0.21 -3.56
N ASP A 348 -8.22 -0.91 -4.28
CA ASP A 348 -9.17 -1.10 -5.39
C ASP A 348 -10.46 -1.80 -4.92
N GLN A 349 -10.36 -2.71 -3.94
CA GLN A 349 -11.47 -3.46 -3.38
C GLN A 349 -11.57 -3.22 -1.88
N PHE A 350 -12.65 -2.58 -1.43
CA PHE A 350 -12.88 -2.23 -0.03
C PHE A 350 -12.99 -3.43 0.90
N ALA A 351 -13.29 -4.63 0.39
CA ALA A 351 -13.18 -5.86 1.16
C ALA A 351 -11.77 -6.07 1.78
N SER A 352 -10.73 -5.45 1.19
CA SER A 352 -9.35 -5.51 1.68
C SER A 352 -9.00 -4.42 2.71
N ILE A 353 -9.90 -3.47 3.01
CA ILE A 353 -9.57 -2.33 3.89
C ILE A 353 -9.04 -2.78 5.25
N VAL A 354 -9.65 -3.80 5.84
CA VAL A 354 -9.22 -4.33 7.15
C VAL A 354 -7.79 -4.85 7.10
N ASP A 355 -7.41 -5.54 6.03
CA ASP A 355 -6.04 -6.02 5.85
C ASP A 355 -5.05 -4.87 5.64
N PHE A 356 -5.45 -3.78 4.97
CA PHE A 356 -4.65 -2.56 4.87
C PHE A 356 -4.39 -1.93 6.24
N LEU A 357 -5.45 -1.71 7.05
CA LEU A 357 -5.32 -1.12 8.38
C LEU A 357 -4.40 -1.98 9.27
N MET A 358 -4.61 -3.30 9.25
CA MET A 358 -3.79 -4.25 10.01
C MET A 358 -2.33 -4.23 9.54
N ALA A 359 -2.08 -4.33 8.24
CA ALA A 359 -0.72 -4.35 7.68
C ALA A 359 0.06 -3.09 8.02
N ILE A 360 -0.58 -1.92 8.00
CA ILE A 360 0.04 -0.65 8.41
C ILE A 360 0.41 -0.67 9.89
N CYS A 361 -0.47 -1.17 10.76
CA CYS A 361 -0.15 -1.26 12.17
C CYS A 361 0.98 -2.25 12.47
N TYR A 362 1.01 -3.42 11.83
CA TYR A 362 2.15 -4.35 11.95
C TYR A 362 3.42 -3.76 11.37
N ARG A 363 3.34 -2.99 10.28
CA ARG A 363 4.47 -2.25 9.72
C ARG A 363 5.05 -1.27 10.72
N GLU A 364 4.22 -0.51 11.43
CA GLU A 364 4.67 0.40 12.47
C GLU A 364 5.31 -0.35 13.66
N GLN A 365 4.97 -1.61 13.90
CA GLN A 365 5.70 -2.45 14.86
C GLN A 365 7.05 -2.93 14.33
N GLY A 366 7.15 -3.23 13.03
CA GLY A 366 8.39 -3.57 12.36
C GLY A 366 8.21 -4.49 11.14
N LEU A 367 9.28 -4.66 10.37
CA LEU A 367 9.29 -5.53 9.19
C LEU A 367 9.00 -7.00 9.51
N ASP A 368 9.52 -7.51 10.64
CA ASP A 368 9.29 -8.90 11.05
C ASP A 368 7.80 -9.13 11.40
N SER A 369 7.17 -8.17 12.08
CA SER A 369 5.71 -8.19 12.36
C SER A 369 4.88 -8.14 11.08
N LEU A 370 5.26 -7.30 10.12
CA LEU A 370 4.57 -7.22 8.83
C LEU A 370 4.66 -8.56 8.08
N GLN A 371 5.83 -9.21 8.07
CA GLN A 371 6.03 -10.49 7.40
C GLN A 371 5.15 -11.60 8.00
N VAL A 372 5.05 -11.66 9.34
CA VAL A 372 4.16 -12.63 10.01
C VAL A 372 2.71 -12.43 9.59
N PHE A 373 2.25 -11.17 9.50
CA PHE A 373 0.91 -10.88 9.03
C PHE A 373 0.71 -11.21 7.54
N GLU A 374 1.72 -10.95 6.70
CA GLU A 374 1.71 -11.33 5.28
C GLU A 374 1.55 -12.85 5.09
N ASP A 375 2.28 -13.64 5.87
CA ASP A 375 2.22 -15.11 5.83
C ASP A 375 0.86 -15.64 6.29
N GLU A 376 0.25 -15.01 7.31
CA GLU A 376 -1.12 -15.31 7.71
C GLU A 376 -2.10 -15.04 6.57
N VAL A 377 -2.04 -13.85 5.95
CA VAL A 377 -2.93 -13.49 4.83
C VAL A 377 -2.79 -14.49 3.68
N ARG A 378 -1.55 -14.90 3.37
CA ARG A 378 -1.27 -15.92 2.35
C ARG A 378 -1.85 -17.30 2.71
N GLY A 379 -1.93 -17.64 4.00
CA GLY A 379 -2.49 -18.90 4.50
C GLY A 379 -4.02 -18.96 4.57
N ARG A 380 -4.73 -17.85 4.35
CA ARG A 380 -6.20 -17.82 4.36
C ARG A 380 -6.77 -18.47 3.10
N GLY A 381 -7.96 -19.06 3.19
CA GLY A 381 -8.66 -19.67 2.05
C GLY A 381 -9.03 -18.69 0.92
N SER A 382 -9.08 -17.38 1.20
CA SER A 382 -9.24 -16.31 0.20
C SER A 382 -7.96 -15.99 -0.58
N GLY A 383 -6.80 -16.47 -0.09
CA GLY A 383 -5.49 -16.30 -0.73
C GLY A 383 -4.96 -14.85 -0.77
N MET A 384 -3.76 -14.71 -1.35
CA MET A 384 -3.11 -13.43 -1.64
C MET A 384 -3.54 -12.95 -3.04
N ASN A 385 -4.38 -11.92 -3.09
CA ASN A 385 -4.78 -11.29 -4.36
C ASN A 385 -3.75 -10.23 -4.81
N ARG A 386 -3.93 -9.69 -6.02
CA ARG A 386 -2.99 -8.71 -6.62
C ARG A 386 -2.88 -7.40 -5.82
N ASN A 387 -3.99 -6.93 -5.24
CA ASN A 387 -4.03 -5.69 -4.47
C ASN A 387 -3.30 -5.83 -3.12
N LEU A 388 -3.54 -6.93 -2.39
CA LEU A 388 -2.82 -7.28 -1.16
C LEU A 388 -1.33 -7.54 -1.41
N HIS A 389 -0.99 -8.21 -2.52
CA HIS A 389 0.41 -8.40 -2.89
C HIS A 389 1.14 -7.06 -3.05
N LYS A 390 0.53 -6.10 -3.78
CA LYS A 390 1.08 -4.74 -3.94
C LYS A 390 1.20 -4.01 -2.60
N LEU A 391 0.22 -4.14 -1.70
CA LEU A 391 0.28 -3.59 -0.35
C LEU A 391 1.53 -4.07 0.39
N PHE A 392 1.72 -5.39 0.49
CA PHE A 392 2.83 -5.97 1.25
C PHE A 392 4.19 -5.65 0.65
N ASP A 393 4.30 -5.65 -0.69
CA ASP A 393 5.53 -5.23 -1.38
C ASP A 393 5.86 -3.76 -1.09
N THR A 394 4.88 -2.87 -1.25
CA THR A 394 5.04 -1.43 -1.03
C THR A 394 5.43 -1.13 0.41
N LEU A 395 4.72 -1.72 1.37
CA LEU A 395 5.06 -1.58 2.78
C LEU A 395 6.45 -2.16 3.03
N SER A 396 6.80 -3.34 2.52
CA SER A 396 8.11 -3.95 2.72
C SER A 396 9.27 -3.22 2.04
N GLY A 397 9.01 -2.30 1.10
CA GLY A 397 10.03 -1.69 0.25
C GLY A 397 10.59 -2.66 -0.79
N ARG A 398 9.77 -3.63 -1.22
CA ARG A 398 10.07 -4.63 -2.25
C ARG A 398 9.29 -4.34 -3.52
N THR A 399 9.73 -4.95 -4.63
CA THR A 399 8.99 -4.94 -5.89
C THR A 399 9.14 -6.32 -6.51
N THR A 400 8.18 -7.20 -6.21
CA THR A 400 8.16 -8.57 -6.71
C THR A 400 7.03 -8.76 -7.72
N ALA A 401 7.16 -9.77 -8.59
CA ALA A 401 6.12 -10.07 -9.55
C ALA A 401 5.00 -10.89 -8.89
N TYR A 402 3.75 -10.43 -9.03
CA TYR A 402 2.61 -11.23 -8.63
C TYR A 402 2.48 -12.45 -9.55
N THR A 403 2.63 -13.65 -9.00
CA THR A 403 2.46 -14.91 -9.73
C THR A 403 1.10 -15.50 -9.45
N ALA A 404 0.25 -15.57 -10.48
CA ALA A 404 -0.99 -16.33 -10.45
C ALA A 404 -1.12 -17.15 -11.75
N PRO A 405 -1.91 -18.24 -11.77
CA PRO A 405 -2.23 -18.94 -13.00
C PRO A 405 -2.76 -17.96 -14.05
N ALA A 406 -2.24 -18.05 -15.28
CA ALA A 406 -2.71 -17.20 -16.36
C ALA A 406 -4.22 -17.40 -16.54
N VAL A 407 -4.97 -16.30 -16.46
CA VAL A 407 -6.40 -16.31 -16.76
C VAL A 407 -6.52 -16.35 -18.28
N ASP A 408 -6.95 -17.48 -18.85
CA ASP A 408 -7.43 -17.50 -20.22
C ASP A 408 -8.70 -16.64 -20.29
N ALA A 409 -8.50 -15.37 -20.66
CA ALA A 409 -9.50 -14.33 -20.78
C ALA A 409 -9.62 -13.87 -22.24
N ALA A 410 -9.26 -14.73 -23.20
CA ALA A 410 -9.30 -14.40 -24.61
C ALA A 410 -10.71 -13.91 -25.02
N GLY A 411 -10.77 -12.67 -25.54
CA GLY A 411 -12.02 -12.02 -25.95
C GLY A 411 -12.81 -11.34 -24.82
N LEU A 412 -12.48 -11.57 -23.55
CA LEU A 412 -13.15 -10.89 -22.43
C LEU A 412 -12.65 -9.44 -22.31
N THR A 413 -13.55 -8.52 -21.99
CA THR A 413 -13.18 -7.11 -21.74
C THR A 413 -12.78 -6.94 -20.27
N PRO A 414 -11.54 -6.55 -19.95
CA PRO A 414 -11.14 -6.31 -18.57
C PRO A 414 -11.92 -5.13 -17.98
N VAL A 415 -12.28 -5.25 -16.71
CA VAL A 415 -12.97 -4.20 -15.96
C VAL A 415 -11.96 -3.51 -15.04
N ASN A 416 -12.02 -2.18 -14.99
CA ASN A 416 -11.25 -1.43 -14.00
C ASN A 416 -11.66 -1.92 -12.59
N PRO A 417 -10.73 -2.40 -11.75
CA PRO A 417 -11.05 -3.01 -10.47
C PRO A 417 -11.71 -2.02 -9.49
N SER A 418 -11.63 -0.72 -9.73
CA SER A 418 -12.28 0.30 -8.92
C SER A 418 -13.74 0.58 -9.29
N ARG A 419 -14.20 0.15 -10.48
CA ARG A 419 -15.59 0.37 -10.93
C ARG A 419 -16.60 -0.32 -10.01
N PHE A 420 -16.24 -1.48 -9.47
CA PHE A 420 -17.15 -2.28 -8.67
C PHE A 420 -16.58 -2.63 -7.31
N GLN A 421 -17.45 -2.75 -6.32
CA GLN A 421 -17.14 -3.27 -5.00
C GLN A 421 -17.96 -4.52 -4.74
N ILE A 422 -17.30 -5.59 -4.31
CA ILE A 422 -17.99 -6.81 -3.88
C ILE A 422 -18.31 -6.70 -2.39
N LEU A 423 -19.60 -6.78 -2.06
CA LEU A 423 -20.11 -6.75 -0.70
C LEU A 423 -20.69 -8.11 -0.33
N ASP A 424 -20.30 -8.65 0.82
CA ASP A 424 -20.82 -9.93 1.30
C ASP A 424 -22.26 -9.81 1.80
N VAL A 425 -23.09 -10.76 1.37
CA VAL A 425 -24.49 -10.87 1.77
C VAL A 425 -24.61 -11.85 2.93
N ASP A 426 -24.84 -11.33 4.13
CA ASP A 426 -24.88 -12.15 5.36
C ASP A 426 -26.25 -12.80 5.61
N GLU A 427 -27.32 -12.17 5.12
CA GLU A 427 -28.70 -12.61 5.35
C GLU A 427 -29.54 -12.53 4.07
N ARG A 428 -30.70 -13.20 4.07
CA ARG A 428 -31.61 -13.20 2.94
C ARG A 428 -32.36 -11.88 2.92
N VAL A 429 -32.10 -11.05 1.91
CA VAL A 429 -32.61 -9.67 1.84
C VAL A 429 -32.80 -9.25 0.39
N ASP A 430 -33.72 -8.34 0.09
CA ASP A 430 -33.80 -7.74 -1.24
C ASP A 430 -32.75 -6.64 -1.45
N ILE A 431 -32.43 -6.34 -2.72
CA ILE A 431 -31.41 -5.35 -3.07
C ILE A 431 -31.70 -3.99 -2.45
N ARG A 432 -32.95 -3.51 -2.46
CA ARG A 432 -33.28 -2.19 -1.90
C ARG A 432 -32.93 -2.14 -0.42
N THR A 433 -33.38 -3.10 0.36
CA THR A 433 -33.06 -3.16 1.79
C THR A 433 -31.58 -3.38 2.04
N PHE A 434 -30.89 -4.19 1.23
CA PHE A 434 -29.43 -4.40 1.37
C PHE A 434 -28.64 -3.11 1.17
N VAL A 435 -28.96 -2.37 0.10
CA VAL A 435 -28.31 -1.09 -0.24
C VAL A 435 -28.55 -0.07 0.87
N GLN A 436 -29.79 0.06 1.34
CA GLN A 436 -30.14 0.98 2.44
C GLN A 436 -29.45 0.63 3.77
N LYS A 437 -29.36 -0.66 4.12
CA LYS A 437 -28.69 -1.11 5.36
C LYS A 437 -27.18 -0.86 5.37
N ASN A 438 -26.57 -0.77 4.20
CA ASN A 438 -25.14 -0.53 4.03
C ASN A 438 -24.83 0.92 3.65
N ASP A 439 -25.82 1.82 3.81
CA ASP A 439 -25.75 3.24 3.45
C ASP A 439 -25.34 3.49 1.98
N LEU A 440 -25.52 2.51 1.09
CA LEU A 440 -25.13 2.64 -0.31
C LEU A 440 -26.14 3.49 -1.08
N ILE A 441 -25.68 4.15 -2.14
CA ILE A 441 -26.55 4.94 -3.01
C ILE A 441 -27.32 4.00 -3.94
N PHE A 442 -28.64 3.99 -3.79
CA PHE A 442 -29.51 3.18 -4.64
C PHE A 442 -29.69 3.83 -6.02
N LYS A 443 -29.21 3.17 -7.08
CA LYS A 443 -29.51 3.51 -8.47
C LYS A 443 -29.90 2.25 -9.27
N PRO A 444 -31.05 2.23 -9.98
CA PRO A 444 -31.42 1.10 -10.83
C PRO A 444 -30.32 0.74 -11.83
N GLY A 445 -29.98 -0.54 -11.95
CA GLY A 445 -28.95 -1.02 -12.87
C GLY A 445 -27.51 -0.97 -12.34
N LYS A 446 -27.26 -0.36 -11.18
CA LYS A 446 -25.93 -0.28 -10.54
C LYS A 446 -25.64 -1.45 -9.57
N GLY A 447 -26.55 -2.42 -9.48
CA GLY A 447 -26.43 -3.58 -8.57
C GLY A 447 -26.49 -4.91 -9.32
N PHE A 448 -25.60 -5.83 -8.95
CA PHE A 448 -25.47 -7.14 -9.57
C PHE A 448 -25.52 -8.23 -8.51
N PHE A 449 -26.38 -9.23 -8.71
CA PHE A 449 -26.46 -10.37 -7.80
C PHE A 449 -25.50 -11.48 -8.27
N GLU A 450 -24.90 -12.20 -7.33
CA GLU A 450 -24.12 -13.39 -7.68
C GLU A 450 -25.04 -14.53 -8.14
N PHE A 451 -24.76 -15.04 -9.33
CA PHE A 451 -25.50 -16.09 -9.99
C PHE A 451 -25.15 -17.47 -9.43
N THR A 452 -25.87 -17.86 -8.39
CA THR A 452 -25.64 -19.13 -7.65
C THR A 452 -26.73 -20.18 -7.85
N LYS A 453 -27.82 -19.84 -8.56
CA LYS A 453 -28.95 -20.75 -8.82
C LYS A 453 -29.34 -20.71 -10.29
N ALA A 454 -29.86 -21.81 -10.81
CA ALA A 454 -30.21 -21.89 -12.22
C ALA A 454 -31.28 -20.87 -12.64
N GLU A 455 -31.06 -20.12 -13.72
CA GLU A 455 -31.93 -19.01 -14.12
C GLU A 455 -31.89 -18.75 -15.62
N LYS A 456 -32.96 -18.14 -16.16
CA LYS A 456 -32.97 -17.60 -17.51
C LYS A 456 -32.45 -16.16 -17.49
N ILE A 457 -31.31 -15.93 -18.13
CA ILE A 457 -30.65 -14.63 -18.18
C ILE A 457 -30.79 -14.05 -19.59
N SER A 458 -31.28 -12.81 -19.69
CA SER A 458 -31.32 -12.07 -20.96
C SER A 458 -29.92 -11.57 -21.32
N ASP A 459 -29.61 -11.58 -22.60
CA ASP A 459 -28.38 -11.04 -23.18
C ASP A 459 -28.31 -9.50 -23.19
N LYS A 460 -29.39 -8.81 -22.82
CA LYS A 460 -29.41 -7.36 -22.60
C LYS A 460 -28.80 -6.93 -21.26
N LYS A 461 -28.59 -7.88 -20.34
CA LYS A 461 -28.01 -7.59 -19.03
C LYS A 461 -26.50 -7.58 -19.13
N GLU A 462 -25.86 -6.72 -18.35
CA GLU A 462 -24.42 -6.83 -18.13
C GLU A 462 -24.09 -8.03 -17.23
N VAL A 463 -23.03 -8.76 -17.59
CA VAL A 463 -22.49 -9.89 -16.84
C VAL A 463 -21.04 -9.58 -16.50
N VAL A 464 -20.71 -9.64 -15.22
CA VAL A 464 -19.34 -9.46 -14.72
C VAL A 464 -18.84 -10.81 -14.19
N LEU A 465 -17.73 -11.28 -14.76
CA LEU A 465 -17.01 -12.45 -14.31
C LEU A 465 -15.86 -12.01 -13.41
N VAL A 466 -15.75 -12.60 -12.23
CA VAL A 466 -14.64 -12.36 -11.30
C VAL A 466 -13.86 -13.66 -11.14
N ASP A 467 -12.58 -13.63 -11.48
CA ASP A 467 -11.70 -14.79 -11.30
C ASP A 467 -11.55 -15.09 -9.81
N LYS A 468 -11.83 -16.33 -9.39
CA LYS A 468 -11.80 -16.71 -7.97
C LYS A 468 -10.41 -16.67 -7.34
N VAL A 469 -9.35 -16.68 -8.15
CA VAL A 469 -7.96 -16.70 -7.68
C VAL A 469 -7.38 -15.30 -7.68
N THR A 470 -7.46 -14.58 -8.81
CA THR A 470 -6.82 -13.26 -8.93
C THR A 470 -7.70 -12.13 -8.43
N GLY A 471 -9.02 -12.31 -8.46
CA GLY A 471 -10.01 -11.25 -8.26
C GLY A 471 -10.18 -10.34 -9.47
N ASP A 472 -9.48 -10.61 -10.59
CA ASP A 472 -9.59 -9.79 -11.80
C ASP A 472 -11.02 -9.91 -12.37
N MET A 473 -11.57 -8.77 -12.78
CA MET A 473 -12.94 -8.66 -13.25
C MET A 473 -13.00 -8.49 -14.76
N PHE A 474 -13.99 -9.12 -15.39
CA PHE A 474 -14.19 -9.11 -16.83
C PHE A 474 -15.67 -8.93 -17.18
N THR A 475 -15.97 -8.21 -18.25
CA THR A 475 -17.32 -7.95 -18.78
C THR A 475 -17.32 -8.11 -20.30
N GLY A 476 -18.41 -7.72 -20.96
CA GLY A 476 -18.55 -7.69 -22.41
C GLY A 476 -19.50 -8.76 -22.96
N ARG A 477 -19.65 -8.79 -24.28
CA ARG A 477 -20.56 -9.73 -24.95
C ARG A 477 -20.09 -11.16 -24.75
N GLU A 478 -18.79 -11.37 -24.78
CA GLU A 478 -18.11 -12.63 -24.58
C GLU A 478 -18.38 -13.19 -23.18
N ALA A 479 -18.53 -12.34 -22.16
CA ALA A 479 -18.95 -12.76 -20.82
C ALA A 479 -20.39 -13.29 -20.80
N CYS A 480 -21.30 -12.62 -21.53
CA CYS A 480 -22.68 -13.09 -21.71
C CYS A 480 -22.72 -14.42 -22.47
N ASP A 481 -21.96 -14.54 -23.56
CA ASP A 481 -21.93 -15.75 -24.39
C ASP A 481 -21.30 -16.93 -23.61
N LEU A 482 -20.25 -16.68 -22.81
CA LEU A 482 -19.59 -17.67 -21.96
C LEU A 482 -20.56 -18.32 -20.96
N ILE A 483 -21.46 -17.53 -20.38
CA ILE A 483 -22.48 -18.07 -19.47
C ILE A 483 -23.74 -18.58 -20.20
N GLY A 484 -23.86 -18.37 -21.50
CA GLY A 484 -25.02 -18.74 -22.31
C GLY A 484 -26.24 -17.83 -22.14
N ALA A 485 -26.03 -16.55 -21.79
CA ALA A 485 -27.10 -15.57 -21.71
C ALA A 485 -27.80 -15.35 -23.07
N GLY A 486 -29.11 -15.11 -23.05
CA GLY A 486 -29.94 -14.98 -24.26
C GLY A 486 -30.50 -16.30 -24.82
N GLY A 487 -30.06 -17.44 -24.28
CA GLY A 487 -30.59 -18.75 -24.64
C GLY A 487 -32.06 -18.98 -24.23
N SER A 488 -32.68 -19.99 -24.83
CA SER A 488 -34.07 -20.37 -24.53
C SER A 488 -34.25 -21.02 -23.15
N GLY A 489 -33.21 -21.72 -22.68
CA GLY A 489 -33.20 -22.50 -21.43
C GLY A 489 -32.70 -21.75 -20.19
N ARG A 490 -32.75 -22.44 -19.03
CA ARG A 490 -32.12 -21.97 -17.79
C ARG A 490 -30.65 -22.37 -17.77
N ILE A 491 -29.79 -21.42 -17.43
CA ILE A 491 -28.35 -21.62 -17.27
C ILE A 491 -28.10 -22.24 -15.88
N LYS A 492 -27.14 -23.16 -15.75
CA LYS A 492 -26.73 -23.73 -14.46
C LYS A 492 -25.35 -23.19 -14.04
N PRO A 493 -25.17 -22.65 -12.82
CA PRO A 493 -23.89 -22.10 -12.36
C PRO A 493 -22.74 -23.12 -12.25
N ALA A 494 -23.06 -24.41 -12.09
CA ALA A 494 -22.06 -25.47 -11.88
C ALA A 494 -21.06 -25.61 -13.04
N SER A 495 -21.36 -25.10 -14.24
CA SER A 495 -20.41 -25.09 -15.36
C SER A 495 -19.37 -23.97 -15.30
N LEU A 496 -19.39 -23.13 -14.25
CA LEU A 496 -18.62 -21.89 -14.14
C LEU A 496 -17.71 -21.90 -12.90
N GLU A 497 -17.11 -23.05 -12.57
CA GLU A 497 -16.37 -23.24 -11.31
C GLU A 497 -15.20 -22.27 -11.10
N LYS A 498 -14.58 -21.78 -12.19
CA LYS A 498 -13.50 -20.77 -12.14
C LYS A 498 -13.98 -19.37 -11.72
N TRP A 499 -15.23 -19.04 -12.03
CA TRP A 499 -15.74 -17.67 -11.97
C TRP A 499 -16.73 -17.48 -10.82
N ARG A 500 -16.69 -16.31 -10.19
CA ARG A 500 -17.90 -15.74 -9.59
C ARG A 500 -18.59 -14.94 -10.68
N VAL A 501 -19.89 -15.14 -10.83
CA VAL A 501 -20.65 -14.57 -11.95
C VAL A 501 -21.67 -13.62 -11.37
N PHE A 502 -21.57 -12.35 -11.72
CA PHE A 502 -22.47 -11.31 -11.27
C PHE A 502 -23.32 -10.85 -12.44
N VAL A 503 -24.63 -10.82 -12.23
CA VAL A 503 -25.60 -10.49 -13.28
C VAL A 503 -26.34 -9.23 -12.88
N GLN A 504 -26.41 -8.27 -13.80
CA GLN A 504 -27.07 -6.99 -13.55
C GLN A 504 -28.53 -7.19 -13.13
N SER A 505 -28.94 -6.43 -12.12
CA SER A 505 -30.32 -6.33 -11.70
C SER A 505 -30.85 -4.92 -11.91
N THR A 506 -31.95 -4.82 -12.64
CA THR A 506 -32.80 -3.62 -12.68
C THR A 506 -33.96 -3.70 -11.68
N SER A 507 -34.10 -4.82 -10.97
CA SER A 507 -35.18 -5.05 -10.02
C SER A 507 -34.77 -4.69 -8.59
N TYR A 508 -35.61 -3.86 -7.96
CA TYR A 508 -35.50 -3.45 -6.55
C TYR A 508 -35.72 -4.62 -5.58
N ASN A 509 -36.67 -5.50 -5.91
CA ASN A 509 -37.15 -6.56 -5.01
C ASN A 509 -36.42 -7.89 -5.25
N ARG A 510 -35.32 -7.85 -6.00
CA ARG A 510 -34.50 -9.02 -6.26
C ARG A 510 -33.89 -9.49 -4.94
N VAL A 511 -34.15 -10.74 -4.58
CA VAL A 511 -33.63 -11.33 -3.34
C VAL A 511 -32.18 -11.76 -3.54
N LEU A 512 -31.31 -11.27 -2.66
CA LEU A 512 -29.93 -11.70 -2.45
C LEU A 512 -29.92 -12.85 -1.43
N MET A 513 -29.04 -13.83 -1.64
CA MET A 513 -28.94 -15.02 -0.80
C MET A 513 -27.78 -14.90 0.18
N PRO A 514 -27.90 -15.40 1.43
CA PRO A 514 -26.77 -15.48 2.36
C PRO A 514 -25.59 -16.24 1.77
N GLY A 515 -24.37 -15.83 2.12
CA GLY A 515 -23.13 -16.47 1.68
C GLY A 515 -22.81 -16.21 0.20
N THR A 516 -23.44 -15.20 -0.40
CA THR A 516 -23.15 -14.75 -1.77
C THR A 516 -22.67 -13.30 -1.76
N GLY A 517 -22.16 -12.83 -2.88
CA GLY A 517 -21.77 -11.44 -3.09
C GLY A 517 -22.86 -10.61 -3.76
N PHE A 518 -22.84 -9.33 -3.45
CA PHE A 518 -23.49 -8.28 -4.22
C PHE A 518 -22.40 -7.39 -4.80
N LEU A 519 -22.33 -7.35 -6.14
CA LEU A 519 -21.39 -6.49 -6.84
C LEU A 519 -22.08 -5.15 -7.09
N TYR A 520 -21.56 -4.11 -6.43
CA TYR A 520 -22.07 -2.76 -6.46
C TYR A 520 -21.19 -1.90 -7.36
N GLU A 521 -21.78 -1.24 -8.35
CA GLU A 521 -21.07 -0.28 -9.19
C GLU A 521 -20.97 1.05 -8.46
N VAL A 522 -19.75 1.46 -8.15
CA VAL A 522 -19.50 2.74 -7.48
C VAL A 522 -19.78 3.85 -8.47
N ASP A 523 -20.41 4.90 -7.97
CA ASP A 523 -20.74 6.07 -8.75
C ASP A 523 -19.55 7.04 -8.68
N SER A 524 -19.00 7.39 -9.83
CA SER A 524 -17.86 8.31 -9.93
C SER A 524 -18.27 9.78 -9.97
N ASP A 525 -19.56 10.03 -10.17
CA ASP A 525 -20.14 11.37 -10.31
C ASP A 525 -20.89 11.69 -9.01
N HIS A 526 -20.14 12.09 -8.00
CA HIS A 526 -20.67 12.69 -6.78
C HIS A 526 -20.31 14.17 -6.76
#